data_AF-A0A7Y5LU67-F1
#
_entry.id   AF-A0A7Y5LU67-F1
#
_cell.length_a   1.000
_cell.length_b   1.000
_cell.length_c   1.000
_cell.angle_alpha   90.00
_cell.angle_beta   90.00
_cell.angle_gamma   90.00
#
_symmetry.space_group_name_H-M   'P 1'
#
loop_
_entity.id
_entity.type
_entity.pdbx_description
1 polymer ?
#
loop_
_entity_poly.entity_id
_entity_poly.type
_entity_poly.pdbx_seq_one_letter_code
_entity_poly.pdbx_strand_id
1 'polypeptide(L)'
;MKRIVAIWMFLYNGFGVCQDKPFVFRPPNTTGIVVKADILFSQADGKELFFDLYQPRESRNRPILIFLNMVGGPQRTWGIYKGWGIAAAADGLAAINFDTRSDRAEEVFDSLIEYLRKNGQSLGVDPDRIAVYAASANMNRGMRLMMDSARTYLKAGLAFYGNSEINSFRMDLPILVIRSGLDNVLTNSAVDFLFKKAIHANAPWSLINYSGGHHGFEVEDPNDYSVYLIRTVLQFAKNHLENPKLHESGLGELVTPLAKLLRAASDSVRATPQKGAAWQKLAVYQVRSGQYAECLASYREAIRLGSSNYGDMGLKALEAAAMAGNTEEAILWTSRLQEVGWIANWNILEIPQYSSLQKNSDYVAAYDKLRQRSNRFLLLHVFSEFGVDSARVVLARDISLYPKIAPYSEFSLNWIGYQLLNRQKTKEALDVFNWMLREYSPSLYGMDGLADTYEAMQDRKNSELWTKKCLDALKSSNLSESAINGFRKSAEDRLQRLKK
;
A
#
# COMPACT_ATOMS: atom_id res chain seq x y z
N MET A 1 16.49 -45.49 6.52
CA MET A 1 16.88 -44.11 6.95
C MET A 1 15.61 -43.25 7.01
N LYS A 2 14.81 -43.32 8.06
CA LYS A 2 14.70 -42.31 9.14
C LYS A 2 14.83 -40.85 8.65
N ARG A 3 13.68 -40.19 8.39
CA ARG A 3 13.36 -38.78 8.73
C ARG A 3 11.97 -38.40 8.17
N ILE A 4 10.93 -39.04 8.69
CA ILE A 4 9.53 -38.60 8.64
C ILE A 4 9.05 -38.77 10.08
N VAL A 5 8.53 -37.72 10.74
CA VAL A 5 7.61 -37.71 11.92
C VAL A 5 7.63 -36.38 12.73
N ALA A 6 8.57 -35.44 12.55
CA ALA A 6 8.71 -34.31 13.48
C ALA A 6 7.89 -33.01 13.20
N ILE A 7 6.68 -33.06 12.63
CA ILE A 7 5.86 -31.83 12.38
C ILE A 7 4.47 -31.85 13.05
N TRP A 8 3.97 -32.97 13.59
CA TRP A 8 2.60 -33.02 14.14
C TRP A 8 2.47 -32.88 15.67
N MET A 9 3.58 -32.81 16.41
CA MET A 9 3.54 -32.85 17.89
C MET A 9 3.29 -31.52 18.61
N PHE A 10 3.30 -30.36 17.92
CA PHE A 10 3.03 -29.07 18.58
C PHE A 10 1.58 -28.56 18.46
N LEU A 11 0.74 -29.19 17.64
CA LEU A 11 -0.69 -28.84 17.55
C LEU A 11 -1.51 -29.38 18.73
N TYR A 12 -1.05 -30.44 19.41
CA TYR A 12 -1.86 -31.12 20.43
C TYR A 12 -1.95 -30.40 21.78
N ASN A 13 -0.97 -29.57 22.15
CA ASN A 13 -0.99 -28.87 23.46
C ASN A 13 -1.79 -27.56 23.44
N GLY A 14 -2.18 -27.04 22.26
CA GLY A 14 -3.01 -25.83 22.14
C GLY A 14 -4.52 -26.09 22.17
N PHE A 15 -4.98 -27.21 21.61
CA PHE A 15 -6.42 -27.51 21.49
C PHE A 15 -7.12 -27.79 22.82
N GLY A 16 -6.41 -28.31 23.83
CA GLY A 16 -6.97 -28.55 25.16
C GLY A 16 -7.12 -27.27 26.00
N VAL A 17 -6.29 -26.25 25.72
CA VAL A 17 -6.18 -25.04 26.55
C VAL A 17 -7.17 -23.94 26.12
N CYS A 18 -7.64 -23.94 24.87
CA CYS A 18 -8.64 -22.98 24.39
C CYS A 18 -10.10 -23.30 24.77
N GLN A 19 -10.41 -24.50 25.26
CA GLN A 19 -11.80 -24.93 25.46
C GLN A 19 -12.49 -24.17 26.61
N ASP A 20 -11.75 -23.86 27.67
CA ASP A 20 -12.25 -23.24 28.90
C ASP A 20 -11.69 -21.84 29.19
N LYS A 21 -10.84 -21.28 28.31
CA LYS A 21 -10.30 -19.93 28.50
C LYS A 21 -11.37 -18.87 28.29
N PRO A 22 -11.46 -17.85 29.18
CA PRO A 22 -12.45 -16.80 29.05
C PRO A 22 -12.12 -15.92 27.84
N PHE A 23 -13.14 -15.68 27.02
CA PHE A 23 -13.07 -14.69 25.94
C PHE A 23 -12.71 -13.32 26.51
N VAL A 24 -11.70 -12.67 25.92
CA VAL A 24 -11.10 -11.42 26.43
C VAL A 24 -12.14 -10.30 26.49
N PHE A 25 -13.02 -10.22 25.49
CA PHE A 25 -14.00 -9.16 25.43
C PHE A 25 -15.24 -9.47 26.25
N ARG A 26 -15.47 -8.65 27.29
CA ARG A 26 -16.69 -8.68 28.11
C ARG A 26 -17.61 -7.52 27.73
N PRO A 27 -18.72 -7.77 27.02
CA PRO A 27 -19.66 -6.71 26.67
C PRO A 27 -20.31 -6.13 27.93
N PRO A 28 -20.50 -4.80 28.01
CA PRO A 28 -20.94 -4.11 29.24
C PRO A 28 -22.39 -4.42 29.63
N ASN A 29 -23.25 -4.87 28.70
CA ASN A 29 -24.63 -5.21 28.99
C ASN A 29 -25.02 -6.57 28.37
N THR A 30 -25.08 -7.60 29.20
CA THR A 30 -25.49 -8.95 28.79
C THR A 30 -26.91 -9.31 29.21
N THR A 31 -27.56 -8.51 30.06
CA THR A 31 -28.89 -8.80 30.62
C THR A 31 -30.01 -8.84 29.56
N GLY A 32 -29.80 -8.15 28.44
CA GLY A 32 -30.73 -8.14 27.30
C GLY A 32 -30.48 -9.24 26.27
N ILE A 33 -29.56 -10.18 26.50
CA ILE A 33 -29.22 -11.25 25.55
C ILE A 33 -29.99 -12.52 25.91
N VAL A 34 -30.52 -13.20 24.89
CA VAL A 34 -31.16 -14.50 24.99
C VAL A 34 -30.33 -15.51 24.19
N VAL A 35 -30.07 -16.65 24.81
CA VAL A 35 -29.43 -17.80 24.16
C VAL A 35 -30.47 -18.91 24.05
N LYS A 36 -30.79 -19.31 22.82
CA LYS A 36 -31.57 -20.52 22.53
C LYS A 36 -30.59 -21.62 22.13
N ALA A 37 -30.26 -22.49 23.08
CA ALA A 37 -29.29 -23.57 22.87
C ALA A 37 -29.94 -24.82 22.25
N ASP A 38 -29.11 -25.69 21.68
CA ASP A 38 -29.48 -27.04 21.25
C ASP A 38 -30.67 -27.11 20.28
N ILE A 39 -30.71 -26.18 19.31
CA ILE A 39 -31.72 -26.22 18.25
C ILE A 39 -31.29 -27.25 17.21
N LEU A 40 -32.05 -28.34 17.09
CA LEU A 40 -31.85 -29.37 16.07
C LEU A 40 -32.12 -28.77 14.68
N PHE A 41 -31.12 -28.83 13.78
CA PHE A 41 -31.28 -28.34 12.40
C PHE A 41 -31.10 -29.42 11.33
N SER A 42 -30.41 -30.51 11.65
CA SER A 42 -30.20 -31.61 10.70
C SER A 42 -29.97 -32.94 11.42
N GLN A 43 -30.31 -34.03 10.74
CA GLN A 43 -29.94 -35.39 11.11
C GLN A 43 -29.17 -35.99 9.92
N ALA A 44 -27.83 -36.01 10.01
CA ALA A 44 -26.96 -36.46 8.92
C ALA A 44 -26.25 -37.76 9.33
N ASP A 45 -26.45 -38.84 8.56
CA ASP A 45 -25.97 -40.20 8.84
C ASP A 45 -26.27 -40.68 10.28
N GLY A 46 -27.50 -40.43 10.75
CA GLY A 46 -27.93 -40.84 12.09
C GLY A 46 -27.34 -40.03 13.24
N LYS A 47 -26.62 -38.94 12.96
CA LYS A 47 -26.17 -37.97 13.98
C LYS A 47 -27.01 -36.71 13.94
N GLU A 48 -27.53 -36.34 15.10
CA GLU A 48 -28.21 -35.07 15.31
C GLU A 48 -27.19 -33.93 15.35
N LEU A 49 -27.47 -32.88 14.59
CA LEU A 49 -26.65 -31.67 14.53
C LEU A 49 -27.45 -30.50 15.06
N PHE A 50 -26.86 -29.79 16.01
CA PHE A 50 -27.52 -28.69 16.72
C PHE A 50 -26.80 -27.37 16.49
N PHE A 51 -27.51 -26.27 16.71
CA PHE A 51 -26.92 -24.95 16.82
C PHE A 51 -27.46 -24.18 18.03
N ASP A 52 -26.67 -23.22 18.48
CA ASP A 52 -27.05 -22.25 19.51
C ASP A 52 -27.26 -20.89 18.84
N LEU A 53 -28.36 -20.22 19.18
CA LEU A 53 -28.69 -18.87 18.70
C LEU A 53 -28.56 -17.86 19.84
N TYR A 54 -27.64 -16.91 19.67
CA TYR A 54 -27.41 -15.77 20.57
C TYR A 54 -28.03 -14.53 19.93
N GLN A 55 -28.90 -13.81 20.65
CA GLN A 55 -29.54 -12.62 20.10
C GLN A 55 -30.05 -11.67 21.18
N PRO A 56 -30.28 -10.38 20.87
CA PRO A 56 -31.05 -9.49 21.73
C PRO A 56 -32.44 -10.08 22.04
N ARG A 57 -32.98 -9.80 23.24
CA ARG A 57 -34.30 -10.27 23.68
C ARG A 57 -35.41 -9.89 22.70
N GLU A 58 -35.34 -8.68 22.16
CA GLU A 58 -36.20 -8.23 21.06
C GLU A 58 -35.46 -8.39 19.72
N SER A 59 -35.74 -9.52 19.07
CA SER A 59 -35.14 -9.90 17.80
C SER A 59 -36.21 -10.04 16.72
N ARG A 60 -36.12 -9.22 15.68
CA ARG A 60 -36.96 -9.28 14.49
C ARG A 60 -36.10 -9.02 13.26
N ASN A 61 -36.10 -9.96 12.33
CA ASN A 61 -35.33 -9.90 11.09
C ASN A 61 -33.87 -9.44 11.32
N ARG A 62 -33.19 -9.99 12.33
CA ARG A 62 -31.80 -9.62 12.67
C ARG A 62 -30.82 -10.27 11.68
N PRO A 63 -29.81 -9.54 11.18
CA PRO A 63 -28.73 -10.16 10.43
C PRO A 63 -27.90 -11.09 11.32
N ILE A 64 -27.21 -12.04 10.69
CA ILE A 64 -26.61 -13.19 11.38
C ILE A 64 -25.08 -13.18 11.20
N LEU A 65 -24.35 -13.43 12.29
CA LEU A 65 -22.93 -13.79 12.26
C LEU A 65 -22.78 -15.29 12.60
N ILE A 66 -22.25 -16.08 11.66
CA ILE A 66 -22.06 -17.53 11.83
C ILE A 66 -20.57 -17.85 12.02
N PHE A 67 -20.24 -18.59 13.08
CA PHE A 67 -18.86 -19.03 13.36
C PHE A 67 -18.60 -20.38 12.69
N LEU A 68 -17.75 -20.39 11.66
CA LEU A 68 -17.42 -21.56 10.84
C LEU A 68 -16.47 -22.49 11.59
N ASN A 69 -17.06 -23.32 12.44
CA ASN A 69 -16.39 -24.32 13.26
C ASN A 69 -16.16 -25.62 12.49
N MET A 70 -15.49 -25.58 11.34
CA MET A 70 -15.45 -26.67 10.35
C MET A 70 -14.34 -27.71 10.55
N VAL A 71 -13.33 -27.42 11.37
CA VAL A 71 -12.16 -28.29 11.58
C VAL A 71 -11.90 -28.47 13.08
N GLY A 72 -11.92 -29.71 13.57
CA GLY A 72 -11.60 -30.03 14.97
C GLY A 72 -12.78 -30.68 15.71
N GLY A 73 -12.75 -30.59 17.05
CA GLY A 73 -13.77 -31.13 17.95
C GLY A 73 -15.07 -30.31 18.00
N PRO A 74 -15.94 -30.55 19.01
CA PRO A 74 -17.27 -29.93 19.14
C PRO A 74 -17.20 -28.46 19.55
N GLN A 75 -16.70 -27.62 18.65
CA GLN A 75 -16.39 -26.21 18.90
C GLN A 75 -17.60 -25.35 19.26
N ARG A 76 -18.83 -25.77 18.91
CA ARG A 76 -20.07 -25.07 19.30
C ARG A 76 -20.09 -24.76 20.81
N THR A 77 -19.58 -25.66 21.63
CA THR A 77 -19.66 -25.57 23.09
C THR A 77 -18.47 -24.88 23.75
N TRP A 78 -17.41 -24.53 23.01
CA TRP A 78 -16.19 -23.93 23.56
C TRP A 78 -16.39 -22.49 24.02
N GLY A 79 -15.66 -22.08 25.06
CA GLY A 79 -15.79 -20.76 25.69
C GLY A 79 -15.58 -19.59 24.73
N ILE A 80 -14.59 -19.69 23.84
CA ILE A 80 -14.29 -18.65 22.83
C ILE A 80 -15.49 -18.34 21.93
N TYR A 81 -16.18 -19.37 21.42
CA TYR A 81 -17.30 -19.19 20.50
C TYR A 81 -18.57 -18.75 21.22
N LYS A 82 -18.79 -19.23 22.45
CA LYS A 82 -19.85 -18.68 23.33
C LYS A 82 -19.64 -17.19 23.60
N GLY A 83 -18.40 -16.79 23.92
CA GLY A 83 -18.03 -15.40 24.16
C GLY A 83 -18.25 -14.52 22.94
N TRP A 84 -17.82 -14.98 21.77
CA TRP A 84 -18.09 -14.33 20.48
C TRP A 84 -19.60 -14.19 20.20
N GLY A 85 -20.39 -15.23 20.47
CA GLY A 85 -21.85 -15.19 20.30
C GLY A 85 -22.53 -14.15 21.20
N ILE A 86 -22.13 -14.08 22.47
CA ILE A 86 -22.59 -13.05 23.42
C ILE A 86 -22.16 -11.65 22.96
N ALA A 87 -20.92 -11.50 22.51
CA ALA A 87 -20.40 -10.21 22.04
C ALA A 87 -21.14 -9.68 20.81
N ALA A 88 -21.42 -10.53 19.83
CA ALA A 88 -22.19 -10.17 18.65
C ALA A 88 -23.64 -9.81 19.01
N ALA A 89 -24.27 -10.58 19.92
CA ALA A 89 -25.62 -10.28 20.41
C ALA A 89 -25.68 -8.95 21.17
N ALA A 90 -24.65 -8.63 21.96
CA ALA A 90 -24.55 -7.34 22.65
C ALA A 90 -24.46 -6.15 21.68
N ASP A 91 -23.89 -6.35 20.48
CA ASP A 91 -23.80 -5.33 19.43
C ASP A 91 -25.04 -5.30 18.50
N GLY A 92 -26.06 -6.12 18.79
CA GLY A 92 -27.33 -6.13 18.10
C GLY A 92 -27.43 -7.08 16.91
N LEU A 93 -26.45 -7.96 16.70
CA LEU A 93 -26.49 -9.03 15.70
C LEU A 93 -27.15 -10.29 16.29
N ALA A 94 -27.68 -11.16 15.45
CA ALA A 94 -27.85 -12.56 15.82
C ALA A 94 -26.52 -13.29 15.59
N ALA A 95 -26.17 -14.26 16.44
CA ALA A 95 -24.99 -15.07 16.28
C ALA A 95 -25.30 -16.56 16.41
N ILE A 96 -24.63 -17.37 15.59
CA ILE A 96 -24.84 -18.82 15.53
C ILE A 96 -23.52 -19.57 15.68
N ASN A 97 -23.49 -20.47 16.66
CA ASN A 97 -22.50 -21.54 16.77
C ASN A 97 -23.20 -22.87 16.48
N PHE A 98 -22.63 -23.71 15.62
CA PHE A 98 -23.28 -24.95 15.18
C PHE A 98 -22.33 -26.13 15.24
N ASP A 99 -22.90 -27.33 15.39
CA ASP A 99 -22.18 -28.58 15.26
C ASP A 99 -21.78 -28.79 13.79
N THR A 100 -20.55 -29.22 13.58
CA THR A 100 -20.05 -29.56 12.25
C THR A 100 -19.78 -31.05 12.10
N ARG A 101 -19.54 -31.46 10.87
CA ARG A 101 -18.87 -32.72 10.53
C ARG A 101 -17.67 -32.42 9.66
N SER A 102 -16.46 -32.67 10.15
CA SER A 102 -15.22 -32.28 9.46
C SER A 102 -15.05 -32.96 8.09
N ASP A 103 -15.66 -34.12 7.86
CA ASP A 103 -15.70 -34.82 6.58
C ASP A 103 -16.66 -34.19 5.55
N ARG A 104 -17.71 -33.49 6.02
CA ARG A 104 -18.82 -32.96 5.20
C ARG A 104 -19.22 -31.53 5.63
N ALA A 105 -18.26 -30.72 6.06
CA ALA A 105 -18.54 -29.46 6.77
C ALA A 105 -19.34 -28.46 5.93
N GLU A 106 -19.09 -28.42 4.62
CA GLU A 106 -19.76 -27.56 3.66
C GLU A 106 -21.26 -27.94 3.51
N GLU A 107 -21.58 -29.23 3.45
CA GLU A 107 -22.96 -29.74 3.37
C GLU A 107 -23.74 -29.51 4.66
N VAL A 108 -23.06 -29.63 5.81
CA VAL A 108 -23.65 -29.28 7.10
C VAL A 108 -23.96 -27.79 7.16
N PHE A 109 -23.07 -26.94 6.67
CA PHE A 109 -23.33 -25.50 6.59
C PHE A 109 -24.52 -25.21 5.66
N ASP A 110 -24.58 -25.83 4.48
CA ASP A 110 -25.70 -25.64 3.56
C ASP A 110 -27.04 -26.11 4.18
N SER A 111 -27.03 -27.21 4.94
CA SER A 111 -28.19 -27.68 5.74
C SER A 111 -28.63 -26.66 6.79
N LEU A 112 -27.68 -26.00 7.47
CA LEU A 112 -27.97 -24.92 8.41
C LEU A 112 -28.63 -23.73 7.69
N ILE A 113 -28.11 -23.34 6.53
CA ILE A 113 -28.70 -22.24 5.74
C ILE A 113 -30.13 -22.58 5.28
N GLU A 114 -30.38 -23.81 4.82
CA GLU A 114 -31.72 -24.27 4.48
C GLU A 114 -32.68 -24.20 5.67
N TYR A 115 -32.23 -24.65 6.85
CA TYR A 115 -33.01 -24.54 8.08
C TYR A 115 -33.34 -23.08 8.43
N LEU A 116 -32.35 -22.18 8.34
CA LEU A 116 -32.53 -20.75 8.63
C LEU A 116 -33.47 -20.08 7.62
N ARG A 117 -33.43 -20.47 6.34
CA ARG A 117 -34.38 -19.98 5.33
C ARG A 117 -35.81 -20.39 5.64
N LYS A 118 -36.01 -21.63 6.11
CA LYS A 118 -37.33 -22.15 6.47
C LYS A 118 -37.87 -21.55 7.78
N ASN A 119 -37.00 -21.28 8.75
CA ASN A 119 -37.40 -20.93 10.12
C ASN A 119 -37.00 -19.51 10.55
N GLY A 120 -36.38 -18.70 9.68
CA GLY A 120 -35.81 -17.40 10.05
C GLY A 120 -36.82 -16.45 10.70
N GLN A 121 -38.05 -16.43 10.19
CA GLN A 121 -39.12 -15.60 10.74
C GLN A 121 -39.48 -15.97 12.19
N SER A 122 -39.58 -17.26 12.53
CA SER A 122 -39.89 -17.71 13.89
C SER A 122 -38.69 -17.56 14.85
N LEU A 123 -37.48 -17.61 14.30
CA LEU A 123 -36.25 -17.38 15.04
C LEU A 123 -35.95 -15.89 15.28
N GLY A 124 -36.52 -15.01 14.45
CA GLY A 124 -36.30 -13.56 14.48
C GLY A 124 -35.10 -13.10 13.66
N VAL A 125 -34.61 -13.93 12.72
CA VAL A 125 -33.37 -13.70 11.96
C VAL A 125 -33.59 -13.60 10.46
N ASP A 126 -32.65 -12.98 9.76
CA ASP A 126 -32.66 -12.79 8.32
C ASP A 126 -31.60 -13.68 7.63
N PRO A 127 -32.01 -14.74 6.92
CA PRO A 127 -31.10 -15.70 6.29
C PRO A 127 -30.41 -15.17 5.03
N ASP A 128 -30.78 -13.97 4.53
CA ASP A 128 -30.14 -13.34 3.37
C ASP A 128 -29.15 -12.24 3.75
N ARG A 129 -28.97 -11.99 5.06
CA ARG A 129 -27.97 -11.07 5.61
C ARG A 129 -27.06 -11.81 6.58
N ILE A 130 -26.08 -12.53 6.03
CA ILE A 130 -25.16 -13.38 6.78
C ILE A 130 -23.72 -12.88 6.64
N ALA A 131 -23.03 -12.73 7.76
CA ALA A 131 -21.58 -12.68 7.82
C ALA A 131 -21.06 -14.01 8.38
N VAL A 132 -19.85 -14.39 7.96
CA VAL A 132 -19.21 -15.63 8.43
C VAL A 132 -17.84 -15.35 9.01
N TYR A 133 -17.50 -16.08 10.07
CA TYR A 133 -16.21 -16.01 10.75
C TYR A 133 -15.45 -17.32 10.59
N ALA A 134 -14.17 -17.26 10.21
CA ALA A 134 -13.28 -18.40 10.19
C ALA A 134 -11.90 -18.04 10.76
N ALA A 135 -11.41 -18.83 11.70
CA ALA A 135 -10.11 -18.63 12.34
C ALA A 135 -9.21 -19.85 12.27
N SER A 136 -7.89 -19.63 12.21
CA SER A 136 -6.88 -20.68 12.22
C SER A 136 -7.15 -21.73 11.14
N ALA A 137 -7.15 -23.03 11.50
CA ALA A 137 -7.44 -24.13 10.58
C ALA A 137 -8.81 -24.03 9.89
N ASN A 138 -9.79 -23.35 10.50
CA ASN A 138 -11.10 -23.14 9.88
C ASN A 138 -11.02 -22.23 8.64
N MET A 139 -9.99 -21.38 8.50
CA MET A 139 -9.81 -20.56 7.31
C MET A 139 -9.65 -21.40 6.04
N ASN A 140 -9.04 -22.59 6.13
CA ASN A 140 -8.77 -23.40 4.95
C ASN A 140 -10.06 -23.74 4.19
N ARG A 141 -11.08 -24.23 4.92
CA ARG A 141 -12.41 -24.53 4.39
C ARG A 141 -13.30 -23.29 4.30
N GLY A 142 -13.29 -22.45 5.33
CA GLY A 142 -14.14 -21.27 5.43
C GLY A 142 -13.94 -20.29 4.27
N MET A 143 -12.69 -20.08 3.82
CA MET A 143 -12.43 -19.22 2.67
C MET A 143 -12.96 -19.78 1.35
N ARG A 144 -12.92 -21.10 1.16
CA ARG A 144 -13.50 -21.74 -0.04
C ARG A 144 -15.01 -21.55 -0.07
N LEU A 145 -15.66 -21.68 1.09
CA LEU A 145 -17.08 -21.41 1.25
C LEU A 145 -17.40 -19.94 0.96
N MET A 146 -16.64 -19.01 1.55
CA MET A 146 -16.82 -17.58 1.34
C MET A 146 -16.67 -17.21 -0.14
N MET A 147 -15.67 -17.76 -0.83
CA MET A 147 -15.37 -17.42 -2.23
C MET A 147 -16.28 -18.12 -3.26
N ASP A 148 -17.16 -19.03 -2.85
CA ASP A 148 -18.14 -19.62 -3.75
C ASP A 148 -19.19 -18.57 -4.17
N SER A 149 -19.21 -18.26 -5.47
CA SER A 149 -20.13 -17.29 -6.08
C SER A 149 -21.60 -17.68 -5.97
N ALA A 150 -21.93 -18.95 -5.74
CA ALA A 150 -23.31 -19.39 -5.52
C ALA A 150 -23.88 -18.92 -4.17
N ARG A 151 -23.01 -18.57 -3.20
CA ARG A 151 -23.42 -18.16 -1.85
C ARG A 151 -23.62 -16.64 -1.73
N THR A 152 -24.53 -16.11 -2.54
CA THR A 152 -24.83 -14.66 -2.63
C THR A 152 -25.48 -14.07 -1.38
N TYR A 153 -25.99 -14.91 -0.48
CA TYR A 153 -26.53 -14.52 0.84
C TYR A 153 -25.45 -14.09 1.84
N LEU A 154 -24.18 -14.44 1.59
CA LEU A 154 -23.05 -13.95 2.36
C LEU A 154 -22.78 -12.50 1.98
N LYS A 155 -22.74 -11.60 2.98
CA LYS A 155 -22.54 -10.16 2.82
C LYS A 155 -21.22 -9.64 3.40
N ALA A 156 -20.57 -10.44 4.25
CA ALA A 156 -19.23 -10.16 4.75
C ALA A 156 -18.54 -11.44 5.23
N GLY A 157 -17.21 -11.45 5.22
CA GLY A 157 -16.40 -12.49 5.86
C GLY A 157 -15.36 -11.93 6.82
N LEU A 158 -15.09 -12.70 7.86
CA LEU A 158 -14.09 -12.41 8.89
C LEU A 158 -13.08 -13.57 8.90
N ALA A 159 -11.81 -13.27 8.66
CA ALA A 159 -10.75 -14.23 8.45
C ALA A 159 -9.60 -13.99 9.42
N PHE A 160 -9.35 -14.92 10.35
CA PHE A 160 -8.45 -14.71 11.49
C PHE A 160 -7.25 -15.66 11.44
N TYR A 161 -6.04 -15.08 11.37
CA TYR A 161 -4.73 -15.73 11.57
C TYR A 161 -4.63 -17.17 11.04
N GLY A 162 -5.14 -17.40 9.82
CA GLY A 162 -5.24 -18.72 9.22
C GLY A 162 -4.80 -18.71 7.77
N ASN A 163 -4.73 -19.91 7.17
CA ASN A 163 -4.35 -20.06 5.77
C ASN A 163 -5.53 -20.59 4.94
N SER A 164 -5.49 -20.33 3.64
CA SER A 164 -6.33 -21.01 2.67
C SER A 164 -5.70 -20.97 1.28
N GLU A 165 -6.02 -21.97 0.48
CA GLU A 165 -5.72 -22.02 -0.93
C GLU A 165 -7.00 -21.75 -1.71
N ILE A 166 -7.12 -20.52 -2.19
CA ILE A 166 -8.16 -20.07 -3.13
C ILE A 166 -7.50 -19.47 -4.37
N ASN A 167 -8.20 -19.58 -5.51
CA ASN A 167 -7.73 -19.12 -6.81
C ASN A 167 -8.66 -18.08 -7.46
N SER A 168 -9.81 -17.81 -6.86
CA SER A 168 -10.78 -16.81 -7.31
C SER A 168 -11.22 -15.94 -6.13
N PHE A 169 -11.59 -14.71 -6.44
CA PHE A 169 -12.03 -13.71 -5.48
C PHE A 169 -13.41 -13.21 -5.86
N ARG A 170 -14.30 -13.14 -4.88
CA ARG A 170 -15.61 -12.52 -5.01
C ARG A 170 -15.49 -11.01 -4.86
N MET A 171 -15.93 -10.28 -5.87
CA MET A 171 -15.92 -8.81 -5.86
C MET A 171 -17.13 -8.23 -5.13
N ASP A 172 -18.15 -9.05 -4.88
CA ASP A 172 -19.38 -8.71 -4.15
C ASP A 172 -19.31 -9.03 -2.64
N LEU A 173 -18.18 -9.58 -2.16
CA LEU A 173 -18.04 -10.04 -0.79
C LEU A 173 -16.82 -9.39 -0.10
N PRO A 174 -17.05 -8.38 0.75
CA PRO A 174 -15.97 -7.78 1.52
C PRO A 174 -15.48 -8.73 2.62
N ILE A 175 -14.15 -8.83 2.76
CA ILE A 175 -13.50 -9.69 3.77
C ILE A 175 -12.59 -8.84 4.66
N LEU A 176 -12.73 -8.98 5.98
CA LEU A 176 -11.78 -8.45 6.95
C LEU A 176 -10.82 -9.57 7.39
N VAL A 177 -9.55 -9.40 7.08
CA VAL A 177 -8.47 -10.30 7.50
C VAL A 177 -7.78 -9.73 8.73
N ILE A 178 -7.59 -10.54 9.76
CA ILE A 178 -6.81 -10.23 10.96
C ILE A 178 -5.54 -11.09 10.95
N ARG A 179 -4.39 -10.43 10.98
CA ARG A 179 -3.07 -11.08 11.11
C ARG A 179 -2.52 -10.86 12.51
N SER A 180 -2.15 -11.94 13.19
CA SER A 180 -1.54 -11.92 14.53
C SER A 180 -0.02 -11.89 14.41
N GLY A 181 0.60 -10.74 14.69
CA GLY A 181 2.02 -10.50 14.43
C GLY A 181 3.00 -11.36 15.22
N LEU A 182 2.63 -11.81 16.42
CA LEU A 182 3.43 -12.73 17.25
C LEU A 182 3.03 -14.20 17.06
N ASP A 183 2.16 -14.50 16.08
CA ASP A 183 1.88 -15.87 15.66
C ASP A 183 3.11 -16.49 14.96
N ASN A 184 3.09 -17.81 14.83
CA ASN A 184 4.15 -18.58 14.19
C ASN A 184 4.41 -18.12 12.75
N VAL A 185 5.70 -18.13 12.38
CA VAL A 185 6.21 -17.57 11.11
C VAL A 185 5.53 -18.18 9.89
N LEU A 186 5.22 -19.48 9.90
CA LEU A 186 4.59 -20.18 8.78
C LEU A 186 3.15 -19.72 8.56
N THR A 187 2.38 -19.55 9.64
CA THR A 187 1.00 -19.05 9.56
C THR A 187 0.97 -17.61 9.07
N ASN A 188 1.83 -16.77 9.62
CA ASN A 188 1.95 -15.38 9.17
C ASN A 188 2.37 -15.28 7.70
N SER A 189 3.32 -16.09 7.26
CA SER A 189 3.74 -16.14 5.85
C SER A 189 2.60 -16.59 4.92
N ALA A 190 1.74 -17.51 5.38
CA ALA A 190 0.58 -17.96 4.61
C ALA A 190 -0.51 -16.87 4.51
N VAL A 191 -0.76 -16.12 5.58
CA VAL A 191 -1.65 -14.94 5.57
C VAL A 191 -1.10 -13.88 4.60
N ASP A 192 0.21 -13.59 4.67
CA ASP A 192 0.88 -12.61 3.81
C ASP A 192 0.73 -12.99 2.33
N PHE A 193 0.92 -14.26 1.99
CA PHE A 193 0.76 -14.76 0.63
C PHE A 193 -0.69 -14.70 0.14
N LEU A 194 -1.66 -15.06 0.98
CA LEU A 194 -3.07 -14.98 0.65
C LEU A 194 -3.51 -13.53 0.42
N PHE A 195 -3.12 -12.61 1.30
CA PHE A 195 -3.47 -11.20 1.17
C PHE A 195 -2.79 -10.55 -0.04
N LYS A 196 -1.54 -10.94 -0.36
CA LYS A 196 -0.89 -10.53 -1.61
C LYS A 196 -1.70 -10.93 -2.85
N LYS A 197 -2.24 -12.15 -2.90
CA LYS A 197 -3.12 -12.58 -3.99
C LYS A 197 -4.40 -11.74 -4.05
N ALA A 198 -5.00 -11.43 -2.90
CA ALA A 198 -6.19 -10.58 -2.81
C ALA A 198 -5.94 -9.17 -3.36
N ILE A 199 -4.82 -8.54 -2.99
CA ILE A 199 -4.38 -7.24 -3.53
C ILE A 199 -4.19 -7.34 -5.05
N HIS A 200 -3.49 -8.38 -5.53
CA HIS A 200 -3.27 -8.57 -6.97
C HIS A 200 -4.57 -8.72 -7.76
N ALA A 201 -5.61 -9.29 -7.14
CA ALA A 201 -6.94 -9.42 -7.74
C ALA A 201 -7.82 -8.17 -7.54
N ASN A 202 -7.34 -7.13 -6.84
CA ASN A 202 -8.17 -6.01 -6.36
C ASN A 202 -9.40 -6.47 -5.57
N ALA A 203 -9.32 -7.61 -4.86
CA ALA A 203 -10.42 -8.11 -4.06
C ALA A 203 -10.82 -7.07 -2.99
N PRO A 204 -12.11 -6.96 -2.62
CA PRO A 204 -12.62 -5.99 -1.64
C PRO A 204 -12.25 -6.38 -0.20
N TRP A 205 -10.97 -6.64 0.05
CA TRP A 205 -10.46 -7.16 1.31
C TRP A 205 -9.75 -6.06 2.08
N SER A 206 -9.90 -6.07 3.39
CA SER A 206 -9.16 -5.23 4.34
C SER A 206 -8.28 -6.11 5.22
N LEU A 207 -7.10 -5.61 5.60
CA LEU A 207 -6.20 -6.29 6.53
C LEU A 207 -5.98 -5.41 7.76
N ILE A 208 -6.14 -6.00 8.94
CA ILE A 208 -5.60 -5.44 10.18
C ILE A 208 -4.43 -6.33 10.61
N ASN A 209 -3.24 -5.72 10.67
CA ASN A 209 -2.06 -6.37 11.21
C ASN A 209 -1.93 -6.04 12.71
N TYR A 210 -2.34 -6.96 13.58
CA TYR A 210 -2.14 -6.84 15.01
C TYR A 210 -0.70 -7.24 15.36
N SER A 211 0.24 -6.29 15.32
CA SER A 211 1.67 -6.56 15.49
C SER A 211 2.04 -7.30 16.78
N GLY A 212 1.30 -7.07 17.88
CA GLY A 212 1.54 -7.67 19.18
C GLY A 212 0.63 -8.86 19.52
N GLY A 213 -0.23 -9.32 18.61
CA GLY A 213 -1.20 -10.38 18.89
C GLY A 213 -0.60 -11.77 18.74
N HIS A 214 -0.90 -12.65 19.69
CA HIS A 214 -0.63 -14.08 19.60
C HIS A 214 -1.71 -14.82 18.77
N HIS A 215 -1.45 -16.09 18.46
CA HIS A 215 -2.48 -16.97 17.91
C HIS A 215 -3.63 -17.09 18.91
N GLY A 216 -4.87 -16.82 18.49
CA GLY A 216 -6.00 -16.83 19.42
C GLY A 216 -5.96 -15.68 20.43
N PHE A 217 -5.53 -14.48 20.02
CA PHE A 217 -5.44 -13.30 20.88
C PHE A 217 -6.75 -12.98 21.63
N GLU A 218 -7.89 -13.43 21.11
CA GLU A 218 -9.21 -13.27 21.72
C GLU A 218 -9.39 -14.06 23.02
N VAL A 219 -8.47 -14.95 23.33
CA VAL A 219 -8.37 -15.67 24.61
C VAL A 219 -7.00 -15.54 25.26
N GLU A 220 -5.93 -15.43 24.47
CA GLU A 220 -4.56 -15.40 24.97
C GLU A 220 -4.11 -14.00 25.44
N ASP A 221 -4.68 -12.93 24.87
CA ASP A 221 -4.18 -11.58 25.04
C ASP A 221 -5.23 -10.68 25.71
N PRO A 222 -5.40 -10.72 27.05
CA PRO A 222 -6.38 -9.92 27.78
C PRO A 222 -5.94 -8.46 27.93
N ASN A 223 -5.86 -7.74 26.81
CA ASN A 223 -5.50 -6.33 26.76
C ASN A 223 -6.51 -5.47 25.98
N ASP A 224 -6.39 -4.16 26.14
CA ASP A 224 -7.33 -3.19 25.54
C ASP A 224 -7.32 -3.21 24.01
N TYR A 225 -6.20 -3.58 23.39
CA TYR A 225 -6.11 -3.64 21.93
C TYR A 225 -6.85 -4.86 21.36
N SER A 226 -6.78 -6.02 22.02
CA SER A 226 -7.62 -7.19 21.71
C SER A 226 -9.10 -6.83 21.80
N VAL A 227 -9.50 -6.12 22.86
CA VAL A 227 -10.87 -5.62 23.04
C VAL A 227 -11.28 -4.67 21.91
N TYR A 228 -10.42 -3.72 21.56
CA TYR A 228 -10.63 -2.79 20.45
C TYR A 228 -10.80 -3.52 19.11
N LEU A 229 -9.96 -4.53 18.82
CA LEU A 229 -10.04 -5.30 17.59
C LEU A 229 -11.32 -6.12 17.50
N ILE A 230 -11.72 -6.78 18.58
CA ILE A 230 -12.99 -7.52 18.64
C ILE A 230 -14.16 -6.59 18.32
N ARG A 231 -14.19 -5.39 18.91
CA ARG A 231 -15.22 -4.37 18.59
C ARG A 231 -15.17 -3.93 17.13
N THR A 232 -13.97 -3.69 16.60
CA THR A 232 -13.77 -3.29 15.20
C THR A 232 -14.31 -4.35 14.23
N VAL A 233 -14.07 -5.62 14.54
CA VAL A 233 -14.53 -6.77 13.75
C VAL A 233 -16.07 -6.88 13.77
N LEU A 234 -16.69 -6.74 14.95
CA LEU A 234 -18.15 -6.73 15.07
C LEU A 234 -18.77 -5.57 14.30
N GLN A 235 -18.19 -4.37 14.41
CA GLN A 235 -18.66 -3.20 13.68
C GLN A 235 -18.51 -3.38 12.16
N PHE A 236 -17.42 -3.99 11.69
CA PHE A 236 -17.25 -4.32 10.27
C PHE A 236 -18.36 -5.25 9.78
N ALA A 237 -18.64 -6.33 10.51
CA ALA A 237 -19.72 -7.26 10.17
C ALA A 237 -21.07 -6.53 10.15
N LYS A 238 -21.39 -5.79 11.22
CA LYS A 238 -22.64 -5.03 11.35
C LYS A 238 -22.85 -4.04 10.21
N ASN A 239 -21.85 -3.22 9.89
CA ASN A 239 -21.94 -2.23 8.81
C ASN A 239 -22.26 -2.88 7.46
N HIS A 240 -21.62 -4.00 7.12
CA HIS A 240 -21.85 -4.69 5.86
C HIS A 240 -23.13 -5.53 5.86
N LEU A 241 -23.63 -5.93 7.01
CA LEU A 241 -24.92 -6.61 7.12
C LEU A 241 -26.10 -5.63 7.07
N GLU A 242 -25.96 -4.45 7.67
CA GLU A 242 -26.97 -3.39 7.64
C GLU A 242 -26.97 -2.63 6.31
N ASN A 243 -25.81 -2.49 5.68
CA ASN A 243 -25.65 -1.92 4.35
C ASN A 243 -24.80 -2.84 3.44
N PRO A 244 -25.40 -3.90 2.86
CA PRO A 244 -24.70 -4.83 1.99
C PRO A 244 -24.00 -4.21 0.78
N LYS A 245 -24.51 -3.07 0.31
CA LYS A 245 -23.97 -2.33 -0.84
C LYS A 245 -22.91 -1.29 -0.45
N LEU A 246 -22.53 -1.21 0.83
CA LEU A 246 -21.53 -0.27 1.30
C LEU A 246 -20.24 -0.37 0.49
N HIS A 247 -19.72 -1.59 0.32
CA HIS A 247 -18.51 -1.83 -0.45
C HIS A 247 -18.71 -1.57 -1.96
N GLU A 248 -19.88 -1.92 -2.53
CA GLU A 248 -20.21 -1.69 -3.94
C GLU A 248 -20.06 -0.22 -4.35
N SER A 249 -20.37 0.72 -3.43
CA SER A 249 -20.23 2.16 -3.68
C SER A 249 -18.80 2.58 -4.00
N GLY A 250 -17.79 1.85 -3.50
CA GLY A 250 -16.38 2.07 -3.79
C GLY A 250 -15.86 1.28 -5.00
N LEU A 251 -16.63 0.33 -5.53
CA LEU A 251 -16.17 -0.55 -6.61
C LEU A 251 -16.26 0.09 -8.01
N GLY A 252 -17.03 1.16 -8.21
CA GLY A 252 -17.18 1.96 -9.44
C GLY A 252 -16.57 1.36 -10.73
N GLU A 253 -15.36 1.80 -11.09
CA GLU A 253 -14.65 1.41 -12.32
C GLU A 253 -14.09 -0.02 -12.31
N LEU A 254 -13.96 -0.65 -11.14
CA LEU A 254 -13.43 -2.00 -11.00
C LEU A 254 -14.41 -3.05 -11.51
N VAL A 255 -15.70 -2.86 -11.24
CA VAL A 255 -16.78 -3.78 -11.66
C VAL A 255 -17.44 -3.37 -12.97
N THR A 256 -17.13 -2.19 -13.49
CA THR A 256 -17.63 -1.76 -14.80
C THR A 256 -16.79 -2.39 -15.91
N PRO A 257 -17.39 -3.06 -16.91
CA PRO A 257 -16.64 -3.62 -18.03
C PRO A 257 -15.75 -2.57 -18.70
N LEU A 258 -14.47 -2.90 -18.87
CA LEU A 258 -13.47 -1.95 -19.40
C LEU A 258 -13.86 -1.37 -20.78
N ALA A 259 -14.51 -2.17 -21.64
CA ALA A 259 -15.04 -1.71 -22.92
C ALA A 259 -16.10 -0.60 -22.78
N LYS A 260 -16.90 -0.62 -21.71
CA LYS A 260 -17.89 0.43 -21.41
C LYS A 260 -17.20 1.70 -20.92
N LEU A 261 -16.17 1.57 -20.07
CA LEU A 261 -15.36 2.71 -19.60
C LEU A 261 -14.63 3.39 -20.76
N LEU A 262 -13.98 2.60 -21.63
CA LEU A 262 -13.35 3.07 -22.85
C LEU A 262 -14.33 3.85 -23.74
N ARG A 263 -15.51 3.27 -24.01
CA ARG A 263 -16.52 3.92 -24.86
C ARG A 263 -16.95 5.26 -24.28
N ALA A 264 -17.27 5.30 -22.98
CA ALA A 264 -17.66 6.53 -22.29
C ALA A 264 -16.56 7.60 -22.31
N ALA A 265 -15.28 7.21 -22.17
CA ALA A 265 -14.17 8.15 -22.27
C ALA A 265 -13.99 8.67 -23.70
N SER A 266 -14.13 7.82 -24.71
CA SER A 266 -14.09 8.23 -26.12
C SER A 266 -15.24 9.18 -26.47
N ASP A 267 -16.45 8.94 -25.94
CA ASP A 267 -17.59 9.85 -26.09
C ASP A 267 -17.32 11.21 -25.43
N SER A 268 -16.70 11.21 -24.24
CA SER A 268 -16.28 12.44 -23.55
C SER A 268 -15.28 13.27 -24.36
N VAL A 269 -14.30 12.61 -24.99
CA VAL A 269 -13.35 13.27 -25.90
C VAL A 269 -14.07 13.84 -27.11
N ARG A 270 -14.99 13.10 -27.74
CA ARG A 270 -15.79 13.61 -28.87
C ARG A 270 -16.63 14.84 -28.49
N ALA A 271 -17.23 14.83 -27.30
CA ALA A 271 -18.05 15.95 -26.82
C ALA A 271 -17.21 17.16 -26.41
N THR A 272 -15.98 16.95 -25.92
CA THR A 272 -15.12 18.02 -25.39
C THR A 272 -13.66 17.88 -25.84
N PRO A 273 -13.37 17.94 -27.15
CA PRO A 273 -12.04 17.62 -27.69
C PRO A 273 -10.94 18.58 -27.23
N GLN A 274 -11.30 19.79 -26.78
CA GLN A 274 -10.35 20.79 -26.27
C GLN A 274 -10.02 20.62 -24.79
N LYS A 275 -10.63 19.66 -24.08
CA LYS A 275 -10.36 19.41 -22.65
C LYS A 275 -9.30 18.33 -22.48
N GLY A 276 -8.07 18.72 -22.11
CA GLY A 276 -6.97 17.77 -21.86
C GLY A 276 -7.30 16.67 -20.85
N ALA A 277 -8.12 16.97 -19.82
CA ALA A 277 -8.57 15.98 -18.84
C ALA A 277 -9.41 14.83 -19.45
N ALA A 278 -10.17 15.08 -20.53
CA ALA A 278 -10.93 14.05 -21.22
C ALA A 278 -9.99 13.05 -21.92
N TRP A 279 -8.96 13.57 -22.59
CA TRP A 279 -7.91 12.78 -23.23
C TRP A 279 -7.10 11.96 -22.21
N GLN A 280 -6.75 12.57 -21.08
CA GLN A 280 -6.06 11.88 -20.00
C GLN A 280 -6.89 10.69 -19.46
N LYS A 281 -8.20 10.89 -19.27
CA LYS A 281 -9.10 9.80 -18.82
C LYS A 281 -9.19 8.67 -19.85
N LEU A 282 -9.25 9.01 -21.14
CA LEU A 282 -9.22 8.01 -22.21
C LEU A 282 -7.91 7.21 -22.22
N ALA A 283 -6.77 7.88 -22.08
CA ALA A 283 -5.46 7.24 -22.02
C ALA A 283 -5.36 6.20 -20.89
N VAL A 284 -5.89 6.53 -19.70
CA VAL A 284 -5.92 5.60 -18.53
C VAL A 284 -6.67 4.30 -18.83
N TYR A 285 -7.77 4.35 -19.59
CA TYR A 285 -8.48 3.12 -19.96
C TYR A 285 -7.84 2.39 -21.14
N GLN A 286 -7.21 3.12 -22.07
CA GLN A 286 -6.48 2.54 -23.20
C GLN A 286 -5.31 1.68 -22.72
N VAL A 287 -4.48 2.17 -21.78
CA VAL A 287 -3.39 1.36 -21.21
C VAL A 287 -3.91 0.10 -20.52
N ARG A 288 -5.00 0.19 -19.74
CA ARG A 288 -5.64 -0.97 -19.09
C ARG A 288 -6.18 -1.99 -20.10
N SER A 289 -6.46 -1.56 -21.32
CA SER A 289 -7.01 -2.41 -22.40
C SER A 289 -5.95 -2.93 -23.36
N GLY A 290 -4.67 -2.64 -23.11
CA GLY A 290 -3.57 -3.00 -24.02
C GLY A 290 -3.48 -2.13 -25.28
N GLN A 291 -4.25 -1.05 -25.39
CA GLN A 291 -4.23 -0.10 -26.53
C GLN A 291 -3.12 0.94 -26.31
N TYR A 292 -1.86 0.47 -26.29
CA TYR A 292 -0.73 1.29 -25.87
C TYR A 292 -0.39 2.41 -26.87
N ALA A 293 -0.55 2.18 -28.18
CA ALA A 293 -0.27 3.20 -29.20
C ALA A 293 -1.30 4.35 -29.14
N GLU A 294 -2.57 4.02 -28.97
CA GLU A 294 -3.65 4.99 -28.81
C GLU A 294 -3.53 5.74 -27.47
N CYS A 295 -3.12 5.03 -26.41
CA CYS A 295 -2.81 5.62 -25.12
C CYS A 295 -1.73 6.73 -25.24
N LEU A 296 -0.63 6.45 -25.95
CA LEU A 296 0.42 7.43 -26.21
C LEU A 296 -0.11 8.67 -26.93
N ALA A 297 -0.92 8.49 -27.97
CA ALA A 297 -1.53 9.59 -28.70
C ALA A 297 -2.44 10.43 -27.80
N SER A 298 -3.25 9.78 -26.95
CA SER A 298 -4.12 10.47 -25.99
C SER A 298 -3.33 11.26 -24.95
N TYR A 299 -2.23 10.73 -24.41
CA TYR A 299 -1.38 11.49 -23.48
C TYR A 299 -0.72 12.70 -24.15
N ARG A 300 -0.25 12.57 -25.39
CA ARG A 300 0.30 13.72 -26.15
C ARG A 300 -0.73 14.83 -26.30
N GLU A 301 -1.96 14.47 -26.65
CA GLU A 301 -3.02 15.44 -26.84
C GLU A 301 -3.45 16.08 -25.52
N ALA A 302 -3.54 15.30 -24.43
CA ALA A 302 -3.78 15.83 -23.10
C ALA A 302 -2.72 16.87 -22.67
N ILE A 303 -1.45 16.60 -22.97
CA ILE A 303 -0.32 17.50 -22.70
C ILE A 303 -0.38 18.74 -23.60
N ARG A 304 -0.66 18.58 -24.91
CA ARG A 304 -0.80 19.69 -25.87
C ARG A 304 -1.88 20.68 -25.43
N LEU A 305 -2.97 20.17 -24.86
CA LEU A 305 -4.09 20.95 -24.35
C LEU A 305 -3.86 21.53 -22.94
N GLY A 306 -2.65 21.42 -22.40
CA GLY A 306 -2.28 22.05 -21.12
C GLY A 306 -2.87 21.38 -19.89
N SER A 307 -3.11 20.06 -19.92
CA SER A 307 -3.53 19.33 -18.71
C SER A 307 -2.50 19.54 -17.60
N SER A 308 -2.98 19.87 -16.40
CA SER A 308 -2.17 20.22 -15.24
C SER A 308 -1.50 18.98 -14.69
N ASN A 309 -0.31 18.63 -15.19
CA ASN A 309 0.75 17.78 -14.59
C ASN A 309 1.53 17.03 -15.69
N TYR A 310 2.37 17.75 -16.43
CA TYR A 310 3.21 17.18 -17.48
C TYR A 310 4.08 16.02 -16.98
N GLY A 311 4.66 16.14 -15.78
CA GLY A 311 5.56 15.11 -15.23
C GLY A 311 4.87 13.76 -15.04
N ASP A 312 3.68 13.74 -14.43
CA ASP A 312 2.89 12.51 -14.24
C ASP A 312 2.42 11.93 -15.58
N MET A 313 1.90 12.75 -16.48
CA MET A 313 1.45 12.28 -17.79
C MET A 313 2.61 11.76 -18.64
N GLY A 314 3.77 12.41 -18.59
CA GLY A 314 4.95 11.96 -19.32
C GLY A 314 5.50 10.64 -18.77
N LEU A 315 5.43 10.40 -17.46
CA LEU A 315 5.77 9.08 -16.89
C LEU A 315 4.81 7.98 -17.38
N LYS A 316 3.50 8.28 -17.42
CA LYS A 316 2.50 7.32 -17.92
C LYS A 316 2.60 7.08 -19.42
N ALA A 317 2.97 8.11 -20.18
CA ALA A 317 3.26 7.97 -21.60
C ALA A 317 4.51 7.10 -21.81
N LEU A 318 5.56 7.32 -21.02
CA LEU A 318 6.74 6.46 -21.04
C LEU A 318 6.37 5.00 -20.72
N GLU A 319 5.58 4.75 -19.68
CA GLU A 319 5.10 3.41 -19.33
C GLU A 319 4.33 2.76 -20.48
N ALA A 320 3.42 3.51 -21.13
CA ALA A 320 2.70 3.02 -22.29
C ALA A 320 3.64 2.69 -23.46
N ALA A 321 4.67 3.51 -23.72
CA ALA A 321 5.69 3.23 -24.75
C ALA A 321 6.48 1.96 -24.43
N ALA A 322 6.87 1.79 -23.17
CA ALA A 322 7.57 0.60 -22.71
C ALA A 322 6.72 -0.67 -22.88
N MET A 323 5.45 -0.62 -22.49
CA MET A 323 4.50 -1.74 -22.65
C MET A 323 4.19 -2.03 -24.13
N ALA A 324 4.23 -1.02 -25.00
CA ALA A 324 4.12 -1.19 -26.45
C ALA A 324 5.37 -1.81 -27.10
N GLY A 325 6.48 -1.95 -26.37
CA GLY A 325 7.78 -2.30 -26.94
C GLY A 325 8.38 -1.19 -27.82
N ASN A 326 7.88 0.04 -27.72
CA ASN A 326 8.36 1.17 -28.50
C ASN A 326 9.50 1.88 -27.77
N THR A 327 10.71 1.36 -27.97
CA THR A 327 11.94 1.87 -27.34
C THR A 327 12.24 3.31 -27.71
N GLU A 328 12.00 3.72 -28.96
CA GLU A 328 12.25 5.09 -29.42
C GLU A 328 11.38 6.08 -28.66
N GLU A 329 10.09 5.78 -28.51
CA GLU A 329 9.17 6.61 -27.73
C GLU A 329 9.50 6.63 -26.25
N ALA A 330 9.91 5.49 -25.69
CA ALA A 330 10.36 5.45 -24.30
C ALA A 330 11.56 6.39 -24.09
N ILE A 331 12.57 6.36 -24.98
CA ILE A 331 13.73 7.27 -24.92
C ILE A 331 13.31 8.73 -25.08
N LEU A 332 12.39 9.02 -26.02
CA LEU A 332 11.88 10.37 -26.25
C LEU A 332 11.20 10.92 -25.00
N TRP A 333 10.29 10.15 -24.38
CA TRP A 333 9.62 10.57 -23.16
C TRP A 333 10.58 10.70 -21.98
N THR A 334 11.55 9.80 -21.83
CA THR A 334 12.60 9.94 -20.81
C THR A 334 13.35 11.26 -20.97
N SER A 335 13.71 11.60 -22.22
CA SER A 335 14.43 12.84 -22.54
C SER A 335 13.58 14.08 -22.25
N ARG A 336 12.32 14.07 -22.66
CA ARG A 336 11.36 15.15 -22.41
C ARG A 336 11.10 15.40 -20.92
N LEU A 337 11.04 14.34 -20.12
CA LEU A 337 10.87 14.46 -18.67
C LEU A 337 12.07 15.17 -18.01
N GLN A 338 13.25 15.22 -18.65
CA GLN A 338 14.38 16.00 -18.16
C GLN A 338 14.14 17.51 -18.26
N GLU A 339 13.19 17.97 -19.05
CA GLU A 339 12.86 19.40 -19.17
C GLU A 339 11.95 19.87 -18.02
N VAL A 340 11.32 18.92 -17.34
CA VAL A 340 10.41 19.16 -16.23
C VAL A 340 11.22 19.40 -14.94
N GLY A 341 10.58 20.00 -13.94
CA GLY A 341 11.15 20.18 -12.59
C GLY A 341 11.31 18.85 -11.83
N TRP A 342 10.99 18.85 -10.55
CA TRP A 342 11.09 17.64 -9.72
C TRP A 342 10.07 16.56 -10.12
N ILE A 343 10.52 15.30 -10.20
CA ILE A 343 9.69 14.13 -10.46
C ILE A 343 9.93 13.13 -9.32
N ALA A 344 8.90 12.81 -8.55
CA ALA A 344 9.01 11.95 -7.37
C ALA A 344 9.22 10.46 -7.70
N ASN A 345 8.73 9.99 -8.86
CA ASN A 345 8.66 8.57 -9.22
C ASN A 345 9.52 8.22 -10.45
N TRP A 346 10.75 8.74 -10.52
CA TRP A 346 11.67 8.41 -11.62
C TRP A 346 12.08 6.93 -11.62
N ASN A 347 11.98 6.23 -10.48
CA ASN A 347 12.35 4.82 -10.32
C ASN A 347 11.32 3.82 -10.88
N ILE A 348 10.21 4.29 -11.48
CA ILE A 348 9.15 3.44 -12.06
C ILE A 348 9.66 2.51 -13.16
N LEU A 349 10.92 2.64 -13.58
CA LEU A 349 11.50 1.91 -14.70
C LEU A 349 12.61 0.96 -14.30
N GLU A 350 12.94 0.90 -13.01
CA GLU A 350 13.70 -0.18 -12.39
C GLU A 350 12.83 -1.41 -12.08
N ILE A 351 11.52 -1.31 -12.36
CA ILE A 351 10.58 -2.41 -12.22
C ILE A 351 10.97 -3.53 -13.22
N PRO A 352 11.09 -4.81 -12.79
CA PRO A 352 11.59 -5.92 -13.62
C PRO A 352 10.93 -6.10 -14.99
N GLN A 353 9.68 -5.66 -15.13
CA GLN A 353 8.87 -5.69 -16.34
C GLN A 353 9.52 -4.92 -17.52
N TYR A 354 10.44 -3.99 -17.25
CA TYR A 354 11.11 -3.16 -18.27
C TYR A 354 12.55 -3.59 -18.58
N SER A 355 12.91 -4.84 -18.26
CA SER A 355 14.28 -5.35 -18.42
C SER A 355 14.83 -5.27 -19.85
N SER A 356 13.99 -5.22 -20.88
CA SER A 356 14.41 -5.01 -22.28
C SER A 356 14.92 -3.58 -22.53
N LEU A 357 14.20 -2.57 -22.03
CA LEU A 357 14.62 -1.17 -22.11
C LEU A 357 15.89 -0.93 -21.31
N GLN A 358 16.02 -1.55 -20.13
CA GLN A 358 17.20 -1.44 -19.28
C GLN A 358 18.49 -1.97 -19.92
N LYS A 359 18.39 -2.76 -21.01
CA LYS A 359 19.55 -3.22 -21.78
C LYS A 359 19.94 -2.26 -22.92
N ASN A 360 19.08 -1.31 -23.27
CA ASN A 360 19.35 -0.33 -24.33
C ASN A 360 20.22 0.82 -23.77
N SER A 361 21.39 1.05 -24.37
CA SER A 361 22.36 2.04 -23.90
C SER A 361 21.86 3.48 -23.95
N ASP A 362 21.10 3.83 -24.99
CA ASP A 362 20.61 5.20 -25.18
C ASP A 362 19.51 5.52 -24.17
N TYR A 363 18.66 4.53 -23.91
CA TYR A 363 17.67 4.59 -22.84
C TYR A 363 18.34 4.74 -21.47
N VAL A 364 19.34 3.91 -21.15
CA VAL A 364 20.09 4.00 -19.88
C VAL A 364 20.72 5.39 -19.73
N ALA A 365 21.35 5.91 -20.78
CA ALA A 365 21.93 7.25 -20.76
C ALA A 365 20.89 8.36 -20.55
N ALA A 366 19.72 8.26 -21.18
CA ALA A 366 18.62 9.21 -20.98
C ALA A 366 18.04 9.12 -19.56
N TYR A 367 17.90 7.90 -19.04
CA TYR A 367 17.38 7.63 -17.71
C TYR A 367 18.33 8.14 -16.62
N ASP A 368 19.63 7.91 -16.77
CA ASP A 368 20.65 8.41 -15.85
C ASP A 368 20.64 9.93 -15.75
N LYS A 369 20.44 10.64 -16.87
CA LYS A 369 20.30 12.10 -16.88
C LYS A 369 19.03 12.56 -16.16
N LEU A 370 17.89 11.93 -16.44
CA LEU A 370 16.61 12.23 -15.77
C LEU A 370 16.72 12.05 -14.26
N ARG A 371 17.35 10.96 -13.85
CA ARG A 371 17.60 10.63 -12.47
C ARG A 371 18.53 11.63 -11.78
N GLN A 372 19.68 11.94 -12.37
CA GLN A 372 20.63 12.92 -11.81
C GLN A 372 19.97 14.28 -11.60
N ARG A 373 19.14 14.71 -12.55
CA ARG A 373 18.36 15.94 -12.42
C ARG A 373 17.36 15.85 -11.27
N SER A 374 16.56 14.79 -11.21
CA SER A 374 15.53 14.60 -10.17
C SER A 374 16.14 14.58 -8.77
N ASN A 375 17.27 13.88 -8.60
CA ASN A 375 18.02 13.84 -7.34
C ASN A 375 18.56 15.21 -6.93
N ARG A 376 19.03 16.02 -7.89
CA ARG A 376 19.47 17.40 -7.60
C ARG A 376 18.35 18.28 -7.05
N PHE A 377 17.13 18.15 -7.60
CA PHE A 377 15.96 18.88 -7.09
C PHE A 377 15.52 18.37 -5.71
N LEU A 378 15.53 17.05 -5.50
CA LEU A 378 15.25 16.47 -4.19
C LEU A 378 16.23 16.99 -3.13
N LEU A 379 17.53 16.99 -3.43
CA LEU A 379 18.51 17.55 -2.52
C LEU A 379 18.33 19.03 -2.28
N LEU A 380 18.10 19.84 -3.33
CA LEU A 380 17.82 21.26 -3.14
C LEU A 380 16.65 21.47 -2.18
N HIS A 381 15.59 20.65 -2.30
CA HIS A 381 14.47 20.69 -1.38
C HIS A 381 14.88 20.28 0.04
N VAL A 382 15.63 19.18 0.21
CA VAL A 382 16.06 18.72 1.54
C VAL A 382 17.02 19.72 2.20
N PHE A 383 17.97 20.27 1.46
CA PHE A 383 18.86 21.35 1.93
C PHE A 383 18.05 22.57 2.36
N SER A 384 17.10 22.98 1.52
CA SER A 384 16.24 24.14 1.77
C SER A 384 15.41 23.96 3.03
N GLU A 385 14.77 22.82 3.23
CA GLU A 385 13.76 22.65 4.28
C GLU A 385 14.28 22.00 5.56
N PHE A 386 15.34 21.18 5.46
CA PHE A 386 15.82 20.33 6.55
C PHE A 386 17.33 20.47 6.82
N GLY A 387 18.06 21.24 6.00
CA GLY A 387 19.49 21.50 6.20
C GLY A 387 20.43 20.37 5.77
N VAL A 388 21.73 20.59 5.98
CA VAL A 388 22.82 19.75 5.45
C VAL A 388 22.88 18.34 6.02
N ASP A 389 22.56 18.15 7.30
CA ASP A 389 22.67 16.83 7.92
C ASP A 389 21.56 15.88 7.44
N SER A 390 20.33 16.38 7.29
CA SER A 390 19.25 15.63 6.65
C SER A 390 19.57 15.31 5.19
N ALA A 391 20.17 16.26 4.46
CA ALA A 391 20.64 16.00 3.12
C ALA A 391 21.66 14.86 3.12
N ARG A 392 22.67 14.87 4.00
CA ARG A 392 23.70 13.82 4.11
C ARG A 392 23.13 12.42 4.35
N VAL A 393 22.05 12.30 5.10
CA VAL A 393 21.37 11.02 5.31
C VAL A 393 20.70 10.53 4.03
N VAL A 394 19.98 11.41 3.33
CA VAL A 394 19.35 11.09 2.03
C VAL A 394 20.41 10.68 1.01
N LEU A 395 21.55 11.38 1.01
CA LEU A 395 22.72 11.12 0.17
C LEU A 395 23.36 9.76 0.42
N ALA A 396 23.61 9.41 1.69
CA ALA A 396 24.22 8.14 2.06
C ALA A 396 23.34 6.95 1.63
N ARG A 397 22.02 7.12 1.70
CA ARG A 397 21.05 6.14 1.18
C ARG A 397 21.14 6.00 -0.35
N ASP A 398 21.19 7.11 -1.08
CA ASP A 398 21.26 7.07 -2.55
C ASP A 398 22.57 6.43 -3.05
N ILE A 399 23.70 6.75 -2.40
CA ILE A 399 25.00 6.14 -2.71
C ILE A 399 24.97 4.63 -2.46
N SER A 400 24.39 4.17 -1.35
CA SER A 400 24.35 2.75 -1.02
C SER A 400 23.48 1.95 -1.98
N LEU A 401 22.38 2.53 -2.44
CA LEU A 401 21.49 1.90 -3.41
C LEU A 401 22.10 1.89 -4.82
N TYR A 402 22.96 2.86 -5.17
CA TYR A 402 23.42 3.05 -6.54
C TYR A 402 24.86 3.57 -6.66
N PRO A 403 25.86 2.76 -6.30
CA PRO A 403 27.26 3.18 -6.18
C PRO A 403 27.94 3.58 -7.51
N LYS A 404 27.36 3.21 -8.66
CA LYS A 404 27.94 3.46 -9.99
C LYS A 404 27.60 4.82 -10.59
N ILE A 405 26.60 5.52 -10.03
CA ILE A 405 26.21 6.85 -10.47
C ILE A 405 26.77 7.80 -9.42
N ALA A 406 27.77 8.62 -9.78
CA ALA A 406 28.28 9.67 -8.90
C ALA A 406 27.10 10.59 -8.57
N PRO A 407 26.43 10.44 -7.41
CA PRO A 407 25.06 10.87 -7.34
C PRO A 407 24.98 12.40 -7.26
N TYR A 408 26.10 13.06 -6.98
CA TYR A 408 26.23 14.51 -6.93
C TYR A 408 27.62 14.90 -7.41
N SER A 409 27.72 15.44 -8.63
CA SER A 409 28.97 16.04 -9.12
C SER A 409 29.26 17.36 -8.41
N GLU A 410 30.51 17.82 -8.44
CA GLU A 410 30.90 19.18 -8.04
C GLU A 410 29.96 20.25 -8.66
N PHE A 411 29.61 20.07 -9.94
CA PHE A 411 28.64 20.92 -10.65
C PHE A 411 27.24 20.93 -10.00
N SER A 412 26.80 19.81 -9.44
CA SER A 412 25.48 19.68 -8.81
C SER A 412 25.43 20.42 -7.48
N LEU A 413 26.46 20.28 -6.64
CA LEU A 413 26.59 21.02 -5.39
C LEU A 413 26.73 22.52 -5.65
N ASN A 414 27.51 22.91 -6.65
CA ASN A 414 27.63 24.31 -7.07
C ASN A 414 26.27 24.90 -7.45
N TRP A 415 25.50 24.20 -8.28
CA TRP A 415 24.16 24.65 -8.66
C TRP A 415 23.23 24.77 -7.45
N ILE A 416 23.24 23.79 -6.53
CA ILE A 416 22.42 23.84 -5.30
C ILE A 416 22.80 25.05 -4.43
N GLY A 417 24.10 25.28 -4.22
CA GLY A 417 24.60 26.40 -3.43
C GLY A 417 24.11 27.75 -3.97
N TYR A 418 24.22 27.98 -5.28
CA TYR A 418 23.72 29.20 -5.90
C TYR A 418 22.18 29.31 -5.90
N GLN A 419 21.44 28.20 -6.01
CA GLN A 419 19.98 28.22 -5.86
C GLN A 419 19.56 28.61 -4.43
N LEU A 420 20.29 28.17 -3.41
CA LEU A 420 20.06 28.56 -2.02
C LEU A 420 20.39 30.04 -1.79
N LEU A 421 21.51 30.53 -2.35
CA LEU A 421 21.84 31.97 -2.32
C LEU A 421 20.75 32.82 -2.98
N ASN A 422 20.26 32.44 -4.16
CA ASN A 422 19.17 33.13 -4.85
C ASN A 422 17.86 33.14 -4.03
N ARG A 423 17.67 32.14 -3.16
CA ARG A 423 16.54 32.03 -2.23
C ARG A 423 16.82 32.67 -0.86
N GLN A 424 17.94 33.40 -0.71
CA GLN A 424 18.40 34.03 0.53
C GLN A 424 18.63 33.04 1.69
N LYS A 425 18.84 31.76 1.38
CA LYS A 425 19.20 30.70 2.34
C LYS A 425 20.72 30.62 2.46
N THR A 426 21.33 31.70 2.96
CA THR A 426 22.80 31.92 2.95
C THR A 426 23.55 30.95 3.86
N LYS A 427 22.97 30.55 5.00
CA LYS A 427 23.57 29.57 5.91
C LYS A 427 23.62 28.17 5.28
N GLU A 428 22.55 27.77 4.60
CA GLU A 428 22.46 26.49 3.91
C GLU A 428 23.39 26.46 2.70
N ALA A 429 23.49 27.58 1.96
CA ALA A 429 24.48 27.73 0.89
C ALA A 429 25.91 27.57 1.42
N LEU A 430 26.23 28.19 2.57
CA LEU A 430 27.54 28.07 3.22
C LEU A 430 27.86 26.61 3.55
N ASP A 431 26.90 25.86 4.07
CA ASP A 431 27.06 24.44 4.38
C ASP A 431 27.30 23.59 3.12
N VAL A 432 26.59 23.88 2.03
CA VAL A 432 26.75 23.20 0.73
C VAL A 432 28.14 23.46 0.14
N PHE A 433 28.60 24.71 0.08
CA PHE A 433 29.91 25.04 -0.46
C PHE A 433 31.06 24.51 0.40
N ASN A 434 30.93 24.55 1.73
CA ASN A 434 31.89 23.90 2.63
C ASN A 434 31.92 22.38 2.45
N TRP A 435 30.77 21.76 2.20
CA TRP A 435 30.72 20.35 1.91
C TRP A 435 31.37 20.01 0.56
N MET A 436 31.11 20.79 -0.49
CA MET A 436 31.78 20.64 -1.78
C MET A 436 33.31 20.73 -1.67
N LEU A 437 33.85 21.66 -0.88
CA LEU A 437 35.29 21.74 -0.64
C LEU A 437 35.87 20.51 0.06
N ARG A 438 35.12 19.87 0.96
CA ARG A 438 35.58 18.65 1.64
C ARG A 438 35.66 17.47 0.68
N GLU A 439 34.71 17.36 -0.24
CA GLU A 439 34.63 16.23 -1.18
C GLU A 439 35.52 16.41 -2.42
N TYR A 440 35.68 17.65 -2.92
CA TYR A 440 36.30 17.94 -4.23
C TYR A 440 37.58 18.78 -4.14
N SER A 441 38.34 18.71 -3.04
CA SER A 441 39.53 19.56 -2.86
C SER A 441 40.68 19.24 -3.84
N PRO A 442 41.25 20.23 -4.55
CA PRO A 442 40.85 21.63 -4.62
C PRO A 442 39.66 21.88 -5.55
N SER A 443 38.63 22.59 -5.07
CA SER A 443 37.42 22.92 -5.84
C SER A 443 37.30 24.42 -6.07
N LEU A 444 37.48 24.85 -7.32
CA LEU A 444 37.35 26.26 -7.72
C LEU A 444 35.90 26.76 -7.54
N TYR A 445 34.91 25.93 -7.86
CA TYR A 445 33.50 26.23 -7.64
C TYR A 445 33.18 26.39 -6.15
N GLY A 446 33.76 25.56 -5.28
CA GLY A 446 33.61 25.68 -3.83
C GLY A 446 34.24 26.94 -3.26
N MET A 447 35.44 27.30 -3.70
CA MET A 447 36.10 28.53 -3.25
C MET A 447 35.36 29.79 -3.72
N ASP A 448 34.95 29.84 -4.99
CA ASP A 448 34.21 30.96 -5.55
C ASP A 448 32.83 31.13 -4.89
N GLY A 449 32.10 30.02 -4.73
CA GLY A 449 30.80 30.03 -4.07
C GLY A 449 30.86 30.39 -2.57
N LEU A 450 31.92 29.97 -1.84
CA LEU A 450 32.15 30.46 -0.48
C LEU A 450 32.39 31.96 -0.45
N ALA A 451 33.16 32.51 -1.39
CA ALA A 451 33.42 33.93 -1.46
C ALA A 451 32.14 34.75 -1.65
N ASP A 452 31.25 34.31 -2.57
CA ASP A 452 29.94 34.92 -2.77
C ASP A 452 29.01 34.74 -1.56
N THR A 453 29.06 33.58 -0.90
CA THR A 453 28.26 33.33 0.30
C THR A 453 28.66 34.25 1.45
N TYR A 454 29.96 34.39 1.71
CA TYR A 454 30.46 35.33 2.73
C TYR A 454 30.18 36.79 2.36
N GLU A 455 30.22 37.15 1.06
CA GLU A 455 29.81 38.47 0.59
C GLU A 455 28.32 38.72 0.93
N ALA A 456 27.44 37.76 0.61
CA ALA A 456 26.01 37.82 0.93
C ALA A 456 25.72 37.88 2.44
N MET A 457 26.60 37.31 3.26
CA MET A 457 26.56 37.40 4.73
C MET A 457 27.21 38.68 5.29
N GLN A 458 27.71 39.57 4.44
CA GLN A 458 28.46 40.79 4.80
C GLN A 458 29.78 40.53 5.55
N ASP A 459 30.34 39.32 5.45
CA ASP A 459 31.66 38.96 5.98
C ASP A 459 32.75 39.23 4.94
N ARG A 460 33.15 40.50 4.86
CA ARG A 460 34.15 40.98 3.89
C ARG A 460 35.48 40.24 4.00
N LYS A 461 35.91 39.92 5.22
CA LYS A 461 37.21 39.28 5.49
C LYS A 461 37.26 37.87 4.89
N ASN A 462 36.23 37.07 5.15
CA ASN A 462 36.18 35.71 4.61
C ASN A 462 35.88 35.70 3.11
N SER A 463 35.08 36.64 2.60
CA SER A 463 34.86 36.80 1.17
C SER A 463 36.18 37.08 0.42
N GLU A 464 36.99 38.02 0.93
CA GLU A 464 38.30 38.34 0.36
C GLU A 464 39.28 37.14 0.44
N LEU A 465 39.31 36.45 1.59
CA LEU A 465 40.15 35.27 1.79
C LEU A 465 39.86 34.18 0.75
N TRP A 466 38.59 33.81 0.59
CA TRP A 466 38.19 32.76 -0.35
C TRP A 466 38.37 33.16 -1.80
N THR A 467 38.19 34.44 -2.12
CA THR A 467 38.50 34.98 -3.45
C THR A 467 39.98 34.83 -3.81
N LYS A 468 40.89 35.16 -2.88
CA LYS A 468 42.33 34.97 -3.08
C LYS A 468 42.70 33.50 -3.23
N LYS A 469 42.14 32.63 -2.39
CA LYS A 469 42.33 31.18 -2.51
C LYS A 469 41.87 30.64 -3.86
N CYS A 470 40.75 31.10 -4.38
CA CYS A 470 40.26 30.73 -5.70
C CYS A 470 41.24 31.16 -6.80
N LEU A 471 41.73 32.41 -6.77
CA LEU A 471 42.73 32.92 -7.72
C LEU A 471 44.05 32.15 -7.66
N ASP A 472 44.50 31.77 -6.47
CA ASP A 472 45.72 30.99 -6.30
C ASP A 472 45.57 29.57 -6.84
N ALA A 473 44.45 28.90 -6.56
CA ALA A 473 44.14 27.58 -7.10
C ALA A 473 43.98 27.59 -8.63
N LEU A 474 43.54 28.72 -9.21
CA LEU A 474 43.36 28.88 -10.65
C LEU A 474 44.68 28.75 -11.43
N LYS A 475 45.81 29.16 -10.83
CA LYS A 475 47.16 29.14 -11.44
C LYS A 475 47.61 27.74 -11.83
N SER A 476 47.16 26.71 -11.11
CA SER A 476 47.49 25.31 -11.34
C SER A 476 46.31 24.50 -11.90
N SER A 477 45.28 25.17 -12.41
CA SER A 477 44.09 24.50 -12.94
C SER A 477 44.27 24.03 -14.38
N ASN A 478 43.70 22.88 -14.73
CA ASN A 478 43.66 22.36 -16.10
C ASN A 478 42.36 22.74 -16.83
N LEU A 479 41.73 23.85 -16.43
CA LEU A 479 40.48 24.32 -17.03
C LEU A 479 40.72 24.98 -18.40
N SER A 480 39.65 25.09 -19.20
CA SER A 480 39.71 25.84 -20.45
C SER A 480 39.97 27.33 -20.20
N GLU A 481 40.59 28.01 -21.15
CA GLU A 481 40.91 29.44 -21.05
C GLU A 481 39.65 30.29 -20.79
N SER A 482 38.52 29.92 -21.40
CA SER A 482 37.21 30.53 -21.15
C SER A 482 36.78 30.41 -19.68
N ALA A 483 36.90 29.21 -19.09
CA ALA A 483 36.55 28.99 -17.69
C ALA A 483 37.50 29.75 -16.75
N ILE A 484 38.81 29.79 -17.06
CA ILE A 484 39.81 30.56 -16.31
C ILE A 484 39.44 32.06 -16.30
N ASN A 485 39.10 32.61 -17.47
CA ASN A 485 38.68 34.00 -17.59
C ASN A 485 37.38 34.29 -16.83
N GLY A 486 36.44 33.33 -16.80
CA GLY A 486 35.22 33.43 -15.99
C GLY A 486 35.49 33.58 -14.50
N PHE A 487 36.29 32.68 -13.90
CA PHE A 487 36.65 32.75 -12.49
C PHE A 487 37.47 34.00 -12.16
N ARG A 488 38.42 34.38 -13.03
CA ARG A 488 39.24 35.59 -12.83
C ARG A 488 38.38 36.84 -12.80
N LYS A 489 37.46 36.98 -13.76
CA LYS A 489 36.53 38.11 -13.82
C LYS A 489 35.63 38.17 -12.58
N SER A 490 35.05 37.03 -12.17
CA SER A 490 34.23 36.93 -10.95
C SER A 490 34.99 37.43 -9.71
N ALA A 491 36.22 36.96 -9.54
CA ALA A 491 37.10 37.34 -8.44
C ALA A 491 37.50 38.83 -8.47
N GLU A 492 37.84 39.36 -9.65
CA GLU A 492 38.19 40.78 -9.82
C GLU A 492 37.01 41.70 -9.50
N ASP A 493 35.83 41.39 -10.04
CA ASP A 493 34.60 42.13 -9.78
C ASP A 493 34.26 42.11 -8.28
N ARG A 494 34.43 40.95 -7.61
CA ARG A 494 34.22 40.81 -6.16
C ARG A 494 35.20 41.64 -5.35
N LEU A 495 36.50 41.57 -5.64
CA LEU A 495 37.51 42.37 -4.95
C LEU A 495 37.31 43.88 -5.14
N GLN A 496 36.76 44.30 -6.29
CA GLN A 496 36.38 45.70 -6.49
C GLN A 496 35.19 46.12 -5.62
N ARG A 497 34.17 45.26 -5.48
CA ARG A 497 33.02 45.51 -4.60
C ARG A 497 33.44 45.60 -3.13
N LEU A 498 34.33 44.72 -2.68
CA LEU A 498 34.83 44.70 -1.29
C LEU A 498 35.67 45.91 -0.89
N LYS A 499 36.24 46.65 -1.87
CA LYS A 499 37.00 47.90 -1.63
C LYS A 499 36.10 49.12 -1.42
N LYS A 500 34.81 49.02 -1.76
CA LYS A 500 33.79 50.04 -1.48
C LYS A 500 33.12 49.77 -0.14
#